data_AF-A0A7S2UR97-F1
#
_entry.id   AF-A0A7S2UR97-F1
#
_cell.length_a   1.000
_cell.length_b   1.000
_cell.length_c   1.000
_cell.angle_alpha   90.00
_cell.angle_beta   90.00
_cell.angle_gamma   90.00
#
_symmetry.space_group_name_H-M   'P 1'
#
loop_
_entity.id
_entity.type
_entity.pdbx_description
1 polymer ?
#
loop_
_entity_poly.entity_id
_entity_poly.type
_entity_poly.pdbx_seq_one_letter_code
_entity_poly.pdbx_strand_id
1 'polypeptide(L)'
;MALSTVKVKSYNSMVSWNELKIKGGIWKMKPSLGNSTLPDFQWRLELKEDHEENRNLYMSYLRETLTWPEGHVLVDCNLSGHGYANLLSTQKFDTRHSSKGNINVVVAEKADAENQAIKQNIKAGIELKKTNNHGDHERQVVVQHLVSSSLNPRVGVLTIMTDLKERWHFYWFAALGKQLYKLNTTGPFAAFLLEHMFDDPRTADASLMLPVDFLNRGTWNTFDQPTLAGIAEIPSFENGGVGGVSD
;
A
#
# COMPACT_ATOMS: atom_id res chain seq x y z
N MET A 1 9.21 11.65 11.28
CA MET A 1 9.80 10.30 11.42
C MET A 1 10.56 9.98 10.16
N ALA A 2 11.79 9.47 10.26
CA ALA A 2 12.53 8.99 9.09
C ALA A 2 12.04 7.59 8.70
N LEU A 3 11.66 7.39 7.43
CA LEU A 3 11.10 6.13 6.96
C LEU A 3 12.13 4.99 6.96
N SER A 4 13.40 5.27 6.69
CA SER A 4 14.47 4.27 6.73
C SER A 4 14.78 3.74 8.14
N THR A 5 14.30 4.41 9.20
CA THR A 5 14.63 4.11 10.60
C THR A 5 13.41 4.33 11.52
N VAL A 6 12.28 3.71 11.17
CA VAL A 6 11.04 3.80 11.96
C VAL A 6 11.25 3.21 13.36
N LYS A 7 11.25 4.09 14.37
CA LYS A 7 11.38 3.72 15.79
C LYS A 7 10.10 3.04 16.29
N VAL A 8 10.24 1.96 17.07
CA VAL A 8 9.13 1.18 17.65
C VAL A 8 8.10 2.06 18.37
N LYS A 9 8.55 2.97 19.24
CA LYS A 9 7.64 3.86 19.98
C LYS A 9 6.79 4.73 19.05
N SER A 10 7.42 5.28 18.01
CA SER A 10 6.71 6.14 17.05
C SER A 10 5.75 5.35 16.18
N TYR A 11 6.13 4.13 15.79
CA TYR A 11 5.27 3.19 15.09
C TYR A 11 4.04 2.81 15.92
N ASN A 12 4.23 2.36 17.17
CA ASN A 12 3.14 1.95 18.05
C ASN A 12 2.17 3.12 18.33
N SER A 13 2.70 4.33 18.54
CA SER A 13 1.88 5.54 18.70
C SER A 13 0.99 5.79 17.48
N MET A 14 1.54 5.67 16.27
CA MET A 14 0.81 5.88 15.02
C MET A 14 -0.23 4.79 14.78
N VAL A 15 0.13 3.51 14.95
CA VAL A 15 -0.80 2.38 14.82
C VAL A 15 -1.95 2.51 15.81
N SER A 16 -1.66 2.85 17.07
CA SER A 16 -2.68 3.04 18.09
C SER A 16 -3.58 4.25 17.79
N TRP A 17 -3.01 5.38 17.37
CA TRP A 17 -3.76 6.59 17.04
C TRP A 17 -4.74 6.36 15.88
N ASN A 18 -4.30 5.61 14.87
CA ASN A 18 -5.12 5.29 13.72
C ASN A 18 -5.98 4.02 13.93
N GLU A 19 -5.97 3.44 15.13
CA GLU A 19 -6.66 2.18 15.46
C GLU A 19 -6.39 1.04 14.46
N LEU A 20 -5.19 1.05 13.87
CA LEU A 20 -4.85 0.19 12.75
C LEU A 20 -4.69 -1.27 13.21
N LYS A 21 -5.42 -2.17 12.57
CA LYS A 21 -5.33 -3.63 12.77
C LYS A 21 -4.71 -4.28 11.53
N ILE A 22 -3.56 -4.93 11.70
CA ILE A 22 -2.94 -5.70 10.63
C ILE A 22 -3.54 -7.12 10.63
N LYS A 23 -4.02 -7.57 9.48
CA LYS A 23 -4.58 -8.91 9.29
C LYS A 23 -3.93 -9.62 8.12
N GLY A 24 -3.92 -10.96 8.15
CA GLY A 24 -3.54 -11.74 6.98
C GLY A 24 -4.50 -11.48 5.82
N GLY A 25 -3.96 -11.24 4.62
CA GLY A 25 -4.72 -11.23 3.39
C GLY A 25 -5.14 -12.65 3.05
N ILE A 26 -6.41 -12.83 2.70
CA ILE A 26 -7.01 -14.16 2.51
C ILE A 26 -7.48 -14.30 1.07
N TRP A 27 -7.23 -15.47 0.47
CA TRP A 27 -7.87 -15.89 -0.78
C TRP A 27 -9.13 -16.65 -0.41
N LYS A 28 -10.30 -16.25 -0.95
CA LYS A 28 -11.51 -17.07 -0.82
C LYS A 28 -11.32 -18.40 -1.55
N MET A 29 -10.72 -18.33 -2.72
CA MET A 29 -10.22 -19.44 -3.50
C MET A 29 -8.89 -19.00 -4.11
N LYS A 30 -7.84 -19.81 -4.01
CA LYS A 30 -6.54 -19.47 -4.57
C LYS A 30 -6.42 -20.12 -5.96
N PRO A 31 -6.06 -19.39 -7.02
CA PRO A 31 -5.99 -19.96 -8.36
C PRO A 31 -4.85 -20.97 -8.47
N SER A 32 -4.99 -21.92 -9.39
CA SER A 32 -3.89 -22.79 -9.80
C SER A 32 -3.13 -22.11 -10.93
N LEU A 33 -1.87 -21.74 -10.67
CA LEU A 33 -0.99 -21.13 -11.67
C LEU A 33 -0.17 -22.18 -12.45
N GLY A 34 -0.50 -23.47 -12.29
CA GLY A 34 0.26 -24.57 -12.89
C GLY A 34 1.74 -24.54 -12.49
N ASN A 35 2.61 -24.89 -13.44
CA ASN A 35 4.07 -24.88 -13.26
C ASN A 35 4.70 -23.51 -13.52
N SER A 36 3.95 -22.42 -13.33
CA SER A 36 4.48 -21.07 -13.49
C SER A 36 5.64 -20.85 -12.52
N THR A 37 6.76 -20.36 -13.04
CA THR A 37 7.94 -19.99 -12.25
C THR A 37 8.28 -18.54 -12.57
N LEU A 38 8.67 -17.80 -11.54
CA LEU A 38 9.21 -16.45 -11.70
C LEU A 38 10.73 -16.54 -11.53
N PRO A 39 11.55 -16.07 -12.48
CA PRO A 39 13.00 -16.10 -12.34
C PRO A 39 13.46 -15.32 -11.11
N ASP A 40 14.42 -15.86 -10.35
CA ASP A 40 14.95 -15.20 -9.16
C ASP A 40 15.84 -14.00 -9.53
N PHE A 41 15.60 -12.84 -8.91
CA PHE A 41 16.50 -11.70 -9.02
C PHE A 41 17.80 -11.92 -8.23
N GLN A 42 18.93 -11.47 -8.80
CA GLN A 42 20.25 -11.57 -8.18
C GLN A 42 20.77 -10.18 -7.79
N TRP A 43 20.84 -9.94 -6.48
CA TRP A 43 21.40 -8.71 -5.92
C TRP A 43 22.93 -8.70 -5.98
N ARG A 44 23.52 -7.52 -6.22
CA ARG A 44 24.93 -7.24 -5.86
C ARG A 44 25.01 -6.98 -4.36
N LEU A 45 25.28 -8.03 -3.58
CA LEU A 45 25.18 -8.01 -2.12
C LEU A 45 26.20 -7.10 -1.44
N GLU A 46 27.35 -6.90 -2.10
CA GLU A 46 28.44 -6.01 -1.71
C GLU A 46 28.09 -4.52 -1.86
N LEU A 47 27.08 -4.20 -2.67
CA LEU A 47 26.62 -2.83 -2.91
C LEU A 47 25.42 -2.49 -2.00
N LYS A 48 25.18 -1.19 -1.80
CA LYS A 48 23.96 -0.72 -1.12
C LYS A 48 22.71 -0.99 -1.98
N GLU A 49 21.53 -1.05 -1.35
CA GLU A 49 20.24 -1.22 -2.04
C GLU A 49 19.99 -0.11 -3.07
N ASP A 50 20.35 1.12 -2.74
CA ASP A 50 20.17 2.32 -3.56
C ASP A 50 21.39 2.64 -4.45
N HIS A 51 22.38 1.74 -4.50
CA HIS A 51 23.52 1.89 -5.41
C HIS A 51 23.06 1.81 -6.87
N GLU A 52 23.62 2.65 -7.74
CA GLU A 52 23.21 2.76 -9.16
C GLU A 52 23.15 1.42 -9.89
N GLU A 53 24.16 0.55 -9.72
CA GLU A 53 24.14 -0.78 -10.34
C GLU A 53 22.97 -1.65 -9.88
N ASN A 54 22.71 -1.73 -8.57
CA ASN A 54 21.55 -2.48 -8.04
C ASN A 54 20.25 -1.87 -8.55
N ARG A 55 20.17 -0.54 -8.65
CA ARG A 55 19.01 0.18 -9.20
C ARG A 55 18.74 -0.17 -10.65
N ASN A 56 19.76 -0.12 -11.49
CA ASN A 56 19.65 -0.50 -12.89
C ASN A 56 19.21 -1.97 -13.04
N LEU A 57 19.80 -2.88 -12.26
CA LEU A 57 19.46 -4.30 -12.28
C LEU A 57 18.00 -4.54 -11.87
N TYR A 58 17.55 -4.01 -10.73
CA TYR A 58 16.18 -4.26 -10.28
C TYR A 58 15.16 -3.59 -11.19
N MET A 59 15.46 -2.41 -11.76
CA MET A 59 14.54 -1.73 -12.68
C MET A 59 14.41 -2.49 -14.00
N SER A 60 15.51 -3.04 -14.53
CA SER A 60 15.45 -3.94 -15.69
C SER A 60 14.66 -5.20 -15.37
N TYR A 61 14.94 -5.85 -14.25
CA TYR A 61 14.17 -7.03 -13.83
C TYR A 61 12.66 -6.73 -13.74
N LEU A 62 12.28 -5.65 -13.05
CA LEU A 62 10.89 -5.24 -12.91
C LEU A 62 10.23 -5.00 -14.28
N ARG A 63 10.93 -4.37 -15.23
CA ARG A 63 10.37 -4.03 -16.55
C ARG A 63 10.31 -5.22 -17.52
N GLU A 64 11.29 -6.10 -17.46
CA GLU A 64 11.51 -7.14 -18.47
C GLU A 64 10.95 -8.50 -18.04
N THR A 65 10.84 -8.75 -16.73
CA THR A 65 10.40 -10.04 -16.19
C THR A 65 8.96 -10.04 -15.71
N LEU A 66 8.41 -8.88 -15.33
CA LEU A 66 7.05 -8.77 -14.81
C LEU A 66 6.15 -8.05 -15.81
N THR A 67 4.90 -8.51 -15.89
CA THR A 67 3.83 -7.83 -16.62
C THR A 67 3.21 -6.75 -15.74
N TRP A 68 2.95 -5.59 -16.32
CA TRP A 68 2.30 -4.46 -15.65
C TRP A 68 1.00 -4.09 -16.34
N PRO A 69 0.00 -3.60 -15.61
CA PRO A 69 -1.25 -3.13 -16.20
C PRO A 69 -1.01 -2.06 -17.27
N GLU A 70 -1.78 -2.11 -18.35
CA GLU A 70 -1.69 -1.14 -19.44
C GLU A 70 -1.85 0.31 -18.94
N GLY A 71 -1.15 1.24 -19.57
CA GLY A 71 -1.20 2.66 -19.22
C GLY A 71 -0.42 3.04 -17.96
N HIS A 72 0.24 2.08 -17.30
CA HIS A 72 1.04 2.32 -16.09
C HIS A 72 2.54 2.24 -16.37
N VAL A 73 3.32 2.96 -15.56
CA VAL A 73 4.78 3.00 -15.66
C VAL A 73 5.43 2.83 -14.29
N LEU A 74 6.65 2.29 -14.31
CA LEU A 74 7.52 2.18 -13.15
C LEU A 74 8.44 3.40 -13.03
N VAL A 75 8.31 4.12 -11.93
CA VAL A 75 9.12 5.30 -11.61
C VAL A 75 10.14 4.94 -10.52
N ASP A 76 11.43 5.00 -10.86
CA ASP A 76 12.50 4.87 -9.87
C ASP A 76 12.61 6.16 -9.05
N CYS A 77 12.19 6.09 -7.79
CA CYS A 77 12.15 7.26 -6.91
C CYS A 77 13.53 7.61 -6.33
N ASN A 78 14.54 6.76 -6.51
CA ASN A 78 15.91 7.01 -6.08
C ASN A 78 16.78 7.59 -7.22
N LEU A 79 16.21 7.85 -8.39
CA LEU A 79 16.91 8.47 -9.50
C LEU A 79 17.21 9.94 -9.22
N SER A 80 18.50 10.24 -9.06
CA SER A 80 19.03 11.58 -8.86
C SER A 80 18.56 12.54 -9.95
N GLY A 81 18.18 13.77 -9.57
CA GLY A 81 17.80 14.83 -10.51
C GLY A 81 16.33 14.83 -10.95
N HIS A 82 15.53 13.83 -10.59
CA HIS A 82 14.11 13.75 -10.98
C HIS A 82 13.12 14.25 -9.91
N GLY A 83 13.60 14.88 -8.83
CA GLY A 83 12.73 15.50 -7.82
C GLY A 83 11.95 14.52 -6.91
N TYR A 84 12.12 13.21 -7.09
CA TYR A 84 11.44 12.18 -6.29
C TYR A 84 12.18 11.80 -5.01
N ALA A 85 13.39 12.33 -4.81
CA ALA A 85 14.07 12.25 -3.53
C ALA A 85 13.17 12.91 -2.47
N ASN A 86 12.63 12.12 -1.55
CA ASN A 86 11.66 12.53 -0.52
C ASN A 86 10.18 12.55 -0.97
N LEU A 87 9.79 11.75 -1.97
CA LEU A 87 8.40 11.66 -2.46
C LEU A 87 7.38 11.51 -1.32
N LEU A 88 7.69 10.64 -0.34
CA LEU A 88 6.83 10.35 0.81
C LEU A 88 7.06 11.27 2.02
N SER A 89 7.71 12.43 1.82
CA SER A 89 7.87 13.41 2.90
C SER A 89 6.66 14.33 2.97
N THR A 90 6.03 14.35 4.15
CA THR A 90 4.84 15.15 4.40
C THR A 90 4.75 15.52 5.88
N GLN A 91 4.02 16.59 6.17
CA GLN A 91 3.71 17.02 7.53
C GLN A 91 2.28 16.63 7.88
N LYS A 92 2.08 16.13 9.11
CA LYS A 92 0.74 15.87 9.69
C LYS A 92 -0.18 15.04 8.80
N PHE A 93 0.32 13.92 8.26
CA PHE A 93 -0.43 13.09 7.30
C PHE A 93 -1.68 12.43 7.91
N ASP A 94 -1.70 12.23 9.23
CA ASP A 94 -2.84 11.78 10.02
C ASP A 94 -3.23 12.81 11.09
N THR A 95 -3.07 14.09 10.76
CA THR A 95 -3.19 15.28 11.63
C THR A 95 -2.09 15.46 12.69
N ARG A 96 -1.27 14.43 12.97
CA ARG A 96 -0.25 14.48 14.05
C ARG A 96 1.16 14.14 13.61
N HIS A 97 1.31 13.15 12.74
CA HIS A 97 2.61 12.58 12.42
C HIS A 97 3.14 13.15 11.10
N SER A 98 4.44 13.37 11.07
CA SER A 98 5.17 13.78 9.86
C SER A 98 6.12 12.66 9.43
N SER A 99 6.30 12.48 8.13
CA SER A 99 7.24 11.53 7.54
C SER A 99 8.34 12.26 6.79
N LYS A 100 9.52 11.64 6.75
CA LYS A 100 10.63 12.02 5.87
C LYS A 100 11.21 10.75 5.25
N GLY A 101 11.33 10.73 3.94
CA GLY A 101 11.91 9.63 3.19
C GLY A 101 11.15 9.32 1.91
N ASN A 102 11.38 8.11 1.43
CA ASN A 102 10.94 7.67 0.11
C ASN A 102 10.45 6.22 0.13
N ILE A 103 10.08 5.72 -1.04
CA ILE A 103 9.93 4.31 -1.40
C ILE A 103 10.81 4.06 -2.63
N ASN A 104 11.23 2.82 -2.93
CA ASN A 104 12.18 2.59 -4.03
C ASN A 104 11.57 2.83 -5.41
N VAL A 105 10.39 2.28 -5.66
CA VAL A 105 9.71 2.38 -6.96
C VAL A 105 8.22 2.68 -6.75
N VAL A 106 7.65 3.49 -7.63
CA VAL A 106 6.20 3.73 -7.69
C VAL A 106 5.64 3.26 -9.02
N VAL A 107 4.45 2.68 -8.98
CA VAL A 107 3.59 2.47 -10.14
C VAL A 107 2.56 3.58 -10.20
N ALA A 108 2.52 4.28 -11.33
CA ALA A 108 1.58 5.38 -11.58
C ALA A 108 1.09 5.31 -13.03
N GLU A 109 0.02 6.06 -13.33
CA GLU A 109 -0.41 6.24 -14.72
C GLU A 109 0.67 7.01 -15.49
N LYS A 110 0.84 6.65 -16.76
CA LYS A 110 1.84 7.27 -17.64
C LYS A 110 1.67 8.80 -17.71
N ALA A 111 0.44 9.28 -17.78
CA ALA A 111 0.14 10.71 -17.81
C ALA A 111 0.58 11.43 -16.53
N ASP A 112 0.44 10.81 -15.35
CA ASP A 112 0.86 11.42 -14.09
C ASP A 112 2.39 11.50 -13.98
N ALA A 113 3.09 10.51 -14.54
CA ALA A 113 4.55 10.51 -14.63
C ALA A 113 5.06 11.61 -15.56
N GLU A 114 4.45 11.76 -16.73
CA GLU A 114 4.80 12.80 -17.71
C GLU A 114 4.55 14.22 -17.17
N ASN A 115 3.48 14.39 -16.38
CA ASN A 115 3.13 15.67 -15.76
C ASN A 115 3.81 15.93 -14.39
N GLN A 116 4.74 15.06 -13.96
CA GLN A 116 5.44 15.17 -12.67
C GLN A 116 4.48 15.24 -11.46
N ALA A 117 3.30 14.61 -11.56
CA ALA A 117 2.24 14.62 -10.55
C ALA A 117 2.22 13.34 -9.68
N ILE A 118 3.32 12.58 -9.67
CA ILE A 118 3.40 11.25 -9.03
C ILE A 118 3.02 11.28 -7.55
N LYS A 119 3.41 12.30 -6.78
CA LYS A 119 3.22 12.33 -5.33
C LYS A 119 1.75 12.17 -4.91
N GLN A 120 0.84 12.74 -5.68
CA GLN A 120 -0.60 12.71 -5.46
C GLN A 120 -1.34 11.68 -6.34
N ASN A 121 -0.59 10.87 -7.10
CA ASN A 121 -1.14 9.82 -7.97
C ASN A 121 -0.37 8.49 -7.87
N ILE A 122 0.06 8.13 -6.67
CA ILE A 122 0.65 6.82 -6.37
C ILE A 122 -0.45 5.76 -6.40
N LYS A 123 -0.36 4.80 -7.34
CA LYS A 123 -1.30 3.66 -7.40
C LYS A 123 -0.75 2.46 -6.63
N ALA A 124 0.54 2.20 -6.78
CA ALA A 124 1.26 1.23 -5.98
C ALA A 124 2.68 1.71 -5.64
N GLY A 125 3.21 1.27 -4.51
CA GLY A 125 4.60 1.51 -4.11
C GLY A 125 5.33 0.19 -3.85
N ILE A 126 6.59 0.10 -4.26
CA ILE A 126 7.44 -1.08 -4.11
C ILE A 126 8.67 -0.70 -3.28
N GLU A 127 8.77 -1.28 -2.10
CA GLU A 127 9.94 -1.23 -1.24
C GLU A 127 10.79 -2.47 -1.49
N LEU A 128 12.02 -2.26 -1.95
CA LEU A 128 12.97 -3.30 -2.30
C LEU A 128 13.93 -3.55 -1.15
N LYS A 129 14.13 -4.83 -0.80
CA LYS A 129 15.10 -5.26 0.22
C LYS A 129 16.07 -6.27 -0.36
N LYS A 130 17.34 -6.21 0.01
CA LYS A 130 18.29 -7.30 -0.29
C LYS A 130 17.90 -8.56 0.45
N THR A 131 18.21 -9.72 -0.14
CA THR A 131 17.95 -11.04 0.46
C THR A 131 18.64 -11.23 1.81
N ASN A 132 19.85 -10.66 1.98
CA ASN A 132 20.60 -10.71 3.25
C ASN A 132 20.14 -9.67 4.30
N ASN A 133 19.13 -8.85 3.98
CA ASN A 133 18.60 -7.84 4.87
C ASN A 133 17.43 -8.42 5.69
N HIS A 134 17.76 -9.02 6.83
CA HIS A 134 16.82 -9.67 7.76
C HIS A 134 16.25 -8.75 8.84
N GLY A 135 16.45 -7.43 8.71
CA GLY A 135 15.84 -6.46 9.62
C GLY A 135 14.30 -6.52 9.64
N ASP A 136 13.71 -6.05 10.74
CA ASP A 136 12.26 -5.85 10.83
C ASP A 136 11.87 -4.58 10.05
N HIS A 137 11.67 -4.78 8.75
CA HIS A 137 11.29 -3.75 7.77
C HIS A 137 9.78 -3.53 7.68
N GLU A 138 8.98 -4.37 8.36
CA GLU A 138 7.52 -4.29 8.29
C GLU A 138 7.02 -2.94 8.80
N ARG A 139 7.60 -2.44 9.90
CA ARG A 139 7.28 -1.10 10.42
C ARG A 139 7.50 0.00 9.37
N GLN A 140 8.61 -0.07 8.63
CA GLN A 140 8.90 0.91 7.58
C GLN A 140 7.81 0.86 6.52
N VAL A 141 7.48 -0.33 6.02
CA VAL A 141 6.54 -0.52 4.91
C VAL A 141 5.12 -0.14 5.30
N VAL A 142 4.69 -0.45 6.52
CA VAL A 142 3.38 -0.03 7.03
C VAL A 142 3.29 1.51 7.11
N VAL A 143 4.35 2.19 7.58
CA VAL A 143 4.35 3.67 7.59
C VAL A 143 4.35 4.22 6.16
N GLN A 144 5.14 3.64 5.25
CA GLN A 144 5.13 4.03 3.84
C GLN A 144 3.73 3.87 3.22
N HIS A 145 3.02 2.78 3.53
CA HIS A 145 1.65 2.56 3.09
C HIS A 145 0.71 3.67 3.59
N LEU A 146 0.68 3.94 4.91
CA LEU A 146 -0.18 4.98 5.48
C LEU A 146 0.10 6.36 4.87
N VAL A 147 1.38 6.72 4.72
CA VAL A 147 1.78 7.98 4.11
C VAL A 147 1.35 8.05 2.65
N SER A 148 1.58 6.99 1.88
CA SER A 148 1.20 6.95 0.47
C SER A 148 -0.32 7.08 0.32
N SER A 149 -1.09 6.34 1.11
CA SER A 149 -2.55 6.44 1.15
C SER A 149 -3.02 7.84 1.52
N SER A 150 -2.44 8.48 2.55
CA SER A 150 -2.82 9.84 2.96
C SER A 150 -2.57 10.91 1.88
N LEU A 151 -1.51 10.74 1.09
CA LEU A 151 -1.20 11.60 -0.06
C LEU A 151 -2.13 11.35 -1.26
N ASN A 152 -2.80 10.19 -1.28
CA ASN A 152 -3.62 9.69 -2.37
C ASN A 152 -5.02 9.29 -1.85
N PRO A 153 -5.79 10.23 -1.26
CA PRO A 153 -6.82 9.86 -0.30
C PRO A 153 -8.04 9.15 -0.88
N ARG A 154 -8.21 9.22 -2.21
CA ARG A 154 -9.29 8.58 -2.97
C ARG A 154 -8.83 7.35 -3.74
N VAL A 155 -7.56 6.98 -3.62
CA VAL A 155 -6.97 5.85 -4.32
C VAL A 155 -6.77 4.74 -3.30
N GLY A 156 -7.20 3.54 -3.66
CA GLY A 156 -6.81 2.34 -2.95
C GLY A 156 -5.35 2.04 -3.26
N VAL A 157 -4.42 2.52 -2.43
CA VAL A 157 -2.99 2.31 -2.66
C VAL A 157 -2.62 0.86 -2.35
N LEU A 158 -1.77 0.27 -3.18
CA LEU A 158 -1.11 -1.00 -2.91
C LEU A 158 0.34 -0.75 -2.49
N THR A 159 0.85 -1.45 -1.48
CA THR A 159 2.28 -1.39 -1.13
C THR A 159 2.88 -2.79 -1.13
N ILE A 160 4.04 -2.95 -1.74
CA ILE A 160 4.73 -4.23 -1.91
C ILE A 160 6.09 -4.11 -1.23
N MET A 161 6.44 -5.08 -0.39
CA MET A 161 7.81 -5.29 0.07
C MET A 161 8.35 -6.57 -0.55
N THR A 162 9.47 -6.48 -1.26
CA THR A 162 10.03 -7.63 -1.95
C THR A 162 11.54 -7.61 -2.02
N ASP A 163 12.14 -8.80 -2.06
CA ASP A 163 13.54 -8.98 -2.45
C ASP A 163 13.69 -9.45 -3.91
N LEU A 164 12.58 -9.46 -4.66
CA LEU A 164 12.45 -9.95 -6.03
C LEU A 164 12.82 -11.43 -6.18
N LYS A 165 12.75 -12.17 -5.07
CA LYS A 165 13.07 -13.59 -5.00
C LYS A 165 12.00 -14.32 -4.19
N GLU A 166 12.28 -14.61 -2.92
CA GLU A 166 11.43 -15.41 -2.03
C GLU A 166 10.43 -14.55 -1.27
N ARG A 167 10.77 -13.29 -1.01
CA ARG A 167 9.96 -12.40 -0.18
C ARG A 167 9.04 -11.59 -1.06
N TRP A 168 7.73 -11.87 -0.99
CA TRP A 168 6.71 -11.05 -1.64
C TRP A 168 5.58 -10.74 -0.67
N HIS A 169 5.58 -9.54 -0.10
CA HIS A 169 4.57 -9.10 0.87
C HIS A 169 3.75 -7.96 0.28
N PHE A 170 2.44 -8.15 0.16
CA PHE A 170 1.49 -7.17 -0.32
C PHE A 170 0.70 -6.56 0.83
N TYR A 171 0.47 -5.26 0.79
CA TYR A 171 -0.26 -4.49 1.81
C TYR A 171 -1.32 -3.60 1.17
N TRP A 172 -2.57 -3.72 1.61
CA TRP A 172 -3.69 -2.87 1.17
C TRP A 172 -4.72 -2.71 2.28
N PHE A 173 -5.40 -1.57 2.32
CA PHE A 173 -6.52 -1.41 3.25
C PHE A 173 -7.67 -2.34 2.89
N ALA A 174 -8.31 -2.92 3.90
CA ALA A 174 -9.61 -3.54 3.71
C ALA A 174 -10.60 -2.52 3.14
N ALA A 175 -11.60 -2.98 2.40
CA ALA A 175 -12.60 -2.10 1.79
C ALA A 175 -13.29 -1.20 2.84
N LEU A 176 -13.48 -1.74 4.06
CA LEU A 176 -14.10 -1.05 5.17
C LEU A 176 -13.32 -1.25 6.49
N GLY A 177 -13.31 -0.18 7.30
CA GLY A 177 -12.75 -0.17 8.65
C GLY A 177 -11.25 0.09 8.73
N LYS A 178 -10.71 0.05 9.95
CA LYS A 178 -9.31 0.37 10.27
C LYS A 178 -8.37 -0.83 10.10
N GLN A 179 -8.45 -1.52 8.97
CA GLN A 179 -7.70 -2.78 8.73
C GLN A 179 -6.73 -2.64 7.56
N LEU A 180 -5.51 -3.14 7.76
CA LEU A 180 -4.51 -3.33 6.71
C LEU A 180 -4.30 -4.82 6.50
N TYR A 181 -4.61 -5.31 5.31
CA TYR A 181 -4.26 -6.67 4.92
C TYR A 181 -2.79 -6.76 4.59
N LYS A 182 -2.17 -7.86 5.00
CA LYS A 182 -0.82 -8.29 4.66
C LYS A 182 -0.87 -9.69 4.07
N LEU A 183 -0.46 -9.84 2.81
CA LEU A 183 -0.37 -11.14 2.16
C LEU A 183 1.10 -11.46 1.85
N ASN A 184 1.59 -12.56 2.43
CA ASN A 184 2.85 -13.16 2.03
C ASN A 184 2.56 -14.18 0.92
N THR A 185 3.32 -14.13 -0.17
CA THR A 185 3.11 -15.00 -1.32
C THR A 185 4.43 -15.40 -1.99
N THR A 186 4.37 -16.22 -3.03
CA THR A 186 5.53 -16.65 -3.83
C THR A 186 5.63 -15.84 -5.12
N GLY A 187 6.79 -15.87 -5.78
CA GLY A 187 7.02 -15.16 -7.04
C GLY A 187 5.92 -15.33 -8.10
N PRO A 188 5.50 -16.55 -8.46
CA PRO A 188 4.44 -16.75 -9.46
C PRO A 188 3.11 -16.06 -9.09
N PHE A 189 2.69 -16.15 -7.83
CA PHE A 189 1.48 -15.47 -7.37
C PHE A 189 1.68 -13.96 -7.26
N ALA A 190 2.89 -13.48 -6.94
CA ALA A 190 3.18 -12.07 -6.95
C ALA A 190 3.09 -11.48 -8.36
N ALA A 191 3.67 -12.15 -9.36
CA ALA A 191 3.57 -11.75 -10.76
C ALA A 191 2.11 -11.69 -11.22
N PHE A 192 1.32 -12.72 -10.91
CA PHE A 192 -0.12 -12.73 -11.17
C PHE A 192 -0.84 -11.54 -10.50
N LEU A 193 -0.57 -11.26 -9.22
CA LEU A 193 -1.19 -10.12 -8.53
C LEU A 193 -0.79 -8.77 -9.14
N LEU A 194 0.46 -8.61 -9.58
CA LEU A 194 0.95 -7.37 -10.18
C LEU A 194 0.33 -7.11 -11.55
N GLU A 195 0.17 -8.15 -12.36
CA GLU A 195 -0.49 -8.08 -13.67
C GLU A 195 -1.95 -7.61 -13.54
N HIS A 196 -2.65 -8.08 -12.50
CA HIS A 196 -4.08 -7.83 -12.31
C HIS A 196 -4.41 -6.73 -11.28
N MET A 197 -3.43 -6.01 -10.71
CA MET A 197 -3.69 -5.12 -9.56
C MET A 197 -4.59 -3.91 -9.84
N PHE A 198 -4.84 -3.58 -11.11
CA PHE A 198 -5.70 -2.47 -11.53
C PHE A 198 -6.85 -2.89 -12.45
N ASP A 199 -7.15 -4.19 -12.52
CA ASP A 199 -8.33 -4.66 -13.25
C ASP A 199 -9.60 -4.05 -12.66
N ASP A 200 -10.57 -3.68 -13.51
CA ASP A 200 -11.85 -3.15 -13.04
C ASP A 200 -12.63 -4.29 -12.37
N PRO A 201 -12.94 -4.20 -11.06
CA PRO A 201 -13.63 -5.27 -10.33
C PRO A 201 -15.03 -5.58 -10.86
N ARG A 202 -15.63 -4.69 -11.68
CA ARG A 202 -16.95 -4.88 -12.31
C ARG A 202 -16.87 -5.66 -13.61
N THR A 203 -15.72 -5.65 -14.27
CA THR A 203 -15.51 -6.30 -15.57
C THR A 203 -14.44 -7.37 -15.53
N ALA A 204 -13.70 -7.47 -14.42
CA ALA A 204 -12.77 -8.55 -14.16
C ALA A 204 -13.51 -9.88 -14.31
N ASP A 205 -12.86 -10.82 -14.97
CA ASP A 205 -13.42 -12.16 -15.15
C ASP A 205 -13.84 -12.69 -13.78
N ALA A 206 -15.08 -13.19 -13.66
CA ALA A 206 -15.56 -13.80 -12.42
C ALA A 206 -14.71 -15.02 -12.01
N SER A 207 -13.92 -15.57 -12.94
CA SER A 207 -12.92 -16.60 -12.71
C SER A 207 -11.61 -16.06 -12.08
N LEU A 208 -11.38 -14.75 -12.11
CA LEU A 208 -10.21 -14.09 -11.54
C LEU A 208 -10.30 -14.09 -10.01
N MET A 209 -9.76 -15.14 -9.42
CA MET A 209 -9.81 -15.36 -7.98
C MET A 209 -8.71 -14.55 -7.29
N LEU A 210 -8.96 -13.28 -6.94
CA LEU A 210 -8.01 -12.43 -6.21
C LEU A 210 -8.24 -12.46 -4.69
N PRO A 211 -7.26 -12.01 -3.88
CA PRO A 211 -7.43 -11.87 -2.44
C PRO A 211 -8.61 -10.94 -2.09
N VAL A 212 -9.18 -11.15 -0.91
CA VAL A 212 -10.27 -10.33 -0.37
C VAL A 212 -9.90 -8.85 -0.44
N ASP A 213 -10.84 -8.06 -0.98
CA ASP A 213 -10.72 -6.62 -1.19
C ASP A 213 -9.54 -6.18 -2.06
N PHE A 214 -8.84 -7.07 -2.78
CA PHE A 214 -7.62 -6.68 -3.50
C PHE A 214 -7.89 -5.63 -4.60
N LEU A 215 -8.90 -5.83 -5.44
CA LEU A 215 -9.32 -4.84 -6.45
C LEU A 215 -10.18 -3.71 -5.85
N ASN A 216 -11.03 -4.03 -4.87
CA ASN A 216 -11.90 -3.09 -4.16
C ASN A 216 -11.28 -2.60 -2.85
N ARG A 217 -9.96 -2.37 -2.85
CA ARG A 217 -9.21 -2.03 -1.63
C ARG A 217 -9.60 -0.66 -1.09
N GLY A 218 -9.56 -0.54 0.23
CA GLY A 218 -9.92 0.70 0.92
C GLY A 218 -9.02 1.87 0.53
N THR A 219 -9.58 3.06 0.60
CA THR A 219 -8.87 4.34 0.41
C THR A 219 -8.50 4.94 1.76
N TRP A 220 -7.65 5.97 1.77
CA TRP A 220 -7.45 6.75 3.00
C TRP A 220 -8.75 7.36 3.49
N ASN A 221 -9.61 7.88 2.62
CA ASN A 221 -10.88 8.47 3.04
C ASN A 221 -11.74 7.47 3.79
N THR A 222 -11.90 6.25 3.27
CA THR A 222 -12.67 5.19 3.95
C THR A 222 -11.99 4.68 5.20
N PHE A 223 -10.65 4.68 5.21
CA PHE A 223 -9.85 4.33 6.38
C PHE A 223 -10.00 5.38 7.48
N ASP A 224 -9.86 6.66 7.18
CA ASP A 224 -9.78 7.77 8.14
C ASP A 224 -11.15 8.15 8.71
N GLN A 225 -12.25 7.73 8.07
CA GLN A 225 -13.60 7.97 8.60
C GLN A 225 -13.76 7.40 10.02
N PRO A 226 -14.47 8.11 10.91
CA PRO A 226 -14.97 7.54 12.15
C PRO A 226 -15.84 6.32 11.81
N THR A 227 -15.65 5.20 12.49
CA THR A 227 -16.57 4.08 12.32
C THR A 227 -17.92 4.51 12.88
N LEU A 228 -18.93 4.64 12.02
CA LEU A 228 -20.31 5.04 12.37
C LEU A 228 -20.99 4.14 13.43
N ALA A 229 -20.36 3.03 13.83
CA ALA A 229 -20.79 2.19 14.95
C ALA A 229 -20.88 2.94 16.30
N GLY A 230 -20.33 4.16 16.41
CA GLY A 230 -20.46 5.03 17.59
C GLY A 230 -21.48 6.16 17.48
N ILE A 231 -22.14 6.33 16.33
CA ILE A 231 -23.18 7.35 16.12
C ILE A 231 -24.50 6.63 15.83
N ALA A 232 -24.96 5.82 16.80
CA ALA A 232 -26.39 5.60 16.91
C ALA A 232 -26.95 6.90 17.49
N GLU A 233 -27.69 7.65 16.67
CA GLU A 233 -28.50 8.76 17.14
C GLU A 233 -29.33 8.25 18.33
N ILE A 234 -29.08 8.81 19.52
CA ILE A 234 -30.02 8.69 20.62
C ILE A 234 -31.30 9.33 20.07
N PRO A 235 -32.40 8.59 19.90
CA PRO A 235 -33.65 9.19 19.49
C PRO A 235 -33.95 10.24 20.54
N SER A 236 -33.99 11.51 20.14
CA SER A 236 -34.55 12.55 20.97
C SER A 236 -35.96 12.11 21.31
N PHE A 237 -36.19 11.68 22.55
CA PHE A 237 -37.53 11.50 23.06
C PHE A 237 -38.20 12.87 22.97
N GLU A 238 -39.09 13.02 21.99
CA GLU A 238 -40.12 14.02 22.02
C GLU A 238 -40.84 13.89 23.37
N ASN A 239 -40.65 14.87 24.25
CA ASN A 239 -41.57 15.09 25.36
C ASN A 239 -42.88 15.61 24.77
N GLY A 240 -43.66 14.69 24.20
CA GLY A 240 -45.08 14.85 23.96
C GLY A 240 -45.78 14.97 25.32
N GLY A 241 -46.48 16.08 25.51
CA GLY A 241 -47.05 16.49 26.78
C GLY A 241 -48.18 15.59 27.31
N VAL A 242 -48.37 15.73 28.61
CA VAL A 242 -49.64 15.48 29.33
C VAL A 242 -49.68 16.66 30.33
N GLY A 243 -50.57 17.65 30.22
CA GLY A 243 -52.01 17.50 30.18
C GLY A 243 -52.53 17.40 31.62
N GLY A 244 -52.70 18.52 32.32
CA GLY A 244 -53.22 18.54 33.69
C GLY A 244 -53.65 19.94 34.13
N VAL A 245 -54.93 20.24 33.91
CA VAL A 245 -55.68 21.37 34.46
C VAL A 245 -56.33 20.95 35.79
N SER A 246 -56.73 21.95 36.60
CA SER A 246 -57.57 21.94 37.84
C SER A 246 -56.88 21.47 39.13
N ASP A 247 -56.91 22.18 40.25
CA ASP A 247 -57.66 23.38 40.70
C ASP A 247 -56.75 24.42 41.40
#